data_AF-A0A2R6NJK3-F1
#
_entry.id   AF-A0A2R6NJK3-F1
#
_cell.length_a   1.000
_cell.length_b   1.000
_cell.length_c   1.000
_cell.angle_alpha   90.00
_cell.angle_beta   90.00
_cell.angle_gamma   90.00
#
_symmetry.space_group_name_H-M   'P 1'
#
loop_
_entity.id
_entity.type
_entity.pdbx_description
1 polymer ?
#
loop_
_entity_poly.entity_id
_entity_poly.type
_entity_poly.pdbx_seq_one_letter_code
_entity_poly.pdbx_strand_id
1 'polypeptide(L)'
;MRVSTLFYTFLALQQFGQVLASHGRKIYTRPPTSVARTAGNPSLYPPVDPIASRQHHERRNLLDVCAYIDTDQILGGDILGIPLRDLAGLKICLCLSALPLGLEVDAQLQVLRNKYGEALIDAVLDILINTCPNSKHCSYPKHAQPGCSAKDPCGFSCEPPYVEQGGECVCPAPYVSCNGECGYFPKGCGSALPRAINRRSTDSGTDSAQVKCKPQESVCGVFGGRNHAFECIDTASNLESCGGCMSPNPFVPYNASAPLGRDCTTVEGADSVACASGTCVVKSCASGWTISGMGEACVPTTEHTTSGLTMNADSLYSINRQRSRRALSPPVLPSEAQKDDESGPRKEGEHADYYGSAFYRN
;
A
#
# COMPACT_ATOMS: atom_id res chain seq x y z
N MET A 1 23.37 17.56 66.54
CA MET A 1 24.35 16.70 67.23
C MET A 1 23.83 15.28 67.13
N ARG A 2 24.19 14.56 66.05
CA ARG A 2 25.33 13.62 65.95
C ARG A 2 25.27 12.54 67.04
N VAL A 3 24.78 11.34 66.68
CA VAL A 3 25.37 9.99 66.88
C VAL A 3 24.29 8.97 66.45
N SER A 4 24.29 8.51 65.19
CA SER A 4 23.58 7.27 64.76
C SER A 4 23.95 6.87 63.32
N THR A 5 25.22 7.00 62.93
CA THR A 5 25.65 6.79 61.53
C THR A 5 26.91 5.93 61.44
N LEU A 6 27.01 4.85 62.22
CA LEU A 6 28.15 3.91 62.15
C LEU A 6 27.76 2.48 62.58
N PHE A 7 26.81 1.84 61.91
CA PHE A 7 26.58 0.38 62.08
C PHE A 7 26.20 -0.39 60.79
N TYR A 8 26.21 0.23 59.61
CA TYR A 8 25.77 -0.42 58.36
C TYR A 8 26.84 -0.46 57.25
N THR A 9 28.09 -0.76 57.60
CA THR A 9 29.18 -0.96 56.61
C THR A 9 30.05 -2.19 56.91
N PHE A 10 29.46 -3.30 57.38
CA PHE A 10 30.20 -4.55 57.66
C PHE A 10 29.56 -5.85 57.14
N LEU A 11 28.55 -5.76 56.26
CA LEU A 11 27.86 -6.94 55.69
C LEU A 11 27.92 -7.00 54.15
N ALA A 12 29.04 -6.56 53.56
CA ALA A 12 29.23 -6.53 52.10
C ALA A 12 30.49 -7.27 51.59
N LEU A 13 31.05 -8.23 52.33
CA LEU A 13 32.28 -8.94 51.93
C LEU A 13 32.31 -10.44 52.30
N GLN A 14 31.22 -11.20 52.06
CA GLN A 14 31.27 -12.65 52.35
C GLN A 14 30.50 -13.60 51.42
N GLN A 15 30.37 -13.31 50.12
CA GLN A 15 29.92 -14.31 49.13
C GLN A 15 30.65 -14.29 47.78
N PHE A 16 31.97 -14.04 47.78
CA PHE A 16 32.83 -14.47 46.67
C PHE A 16 33.68 -15.64 47.14
N GLY A 17 33.31 -16.86 46.75
CA GLY A 17 34.15 -18.02 46.99
C GLY A 17 33.46 -19.35 46.72
N GLN A 18 33.98 -20.04 45.70
CA GLN A 18 33.89 -21.49 45.47
C GLN A 18 32.70 -21.98 44.64
N VAL A 19 32.92 -22.21 43.34
CA VAL A 19 32.97 -23.56 42.73
C VAL A 19 33.79 -23.48 41.42
N LEU A 20 35.07 -23.85 41.50
CA LEU A 20 35.86 -24.35 40.37
C LEU A 20 36.65 -25.55 40.88
N ALA A 21 36.34 -26.75 40.40
CA ALA A 21 37.31 -27.77 39.99
C ALA A 21 36.66 -29.14 39.74
N SER A 22 37.28 -29.88 38.83
CA SER A 22 37.18 -31.34 38.57
C SER A 22 36.03 -31.77 37.65
N HIS A 23 36.19 -32.48 36.53
CA HIS A 23 37.23 -33.36 35.96
C HIS A 23 37.26 -33.11 34.42
N GLY A 24 38.32 -33.27 33.62
CA GLY A 24 39.38 -34.27 33.66
C GLY A 24 39.32 -35.16 32.41
N ARG A 25 39.93 -34.68 31.30
CA ARG A 25 40.53 -35.39 30.14
C ARG A 25 39.91 -36.69 29.61
N LYS A 26 39.77 -36.75 28.26
CA LYS A 26 40.44 -37.79 27.44
C LYS A 26 40.59 -37.34 25.98
N ILE A 27 41.84 -36.99 25.66
CA ILE A 27 42.37 -36.84 24.30
C ILE A 27 42.68 -38.26 23.80
N TYR A 28 42.14 -38.66 22.65
CA TYR A 28 42.61 -39.81 21.89
C TYR A 28 43.15 -39.32 20.55
N THR A 29 44.47 -39.26 20.46
CA THR A 29 45.22 -39.25 19.21
C THR A 29 45.48 -40.69 18.77
N ARG A 30 45.15 -41.04 17.52
CA ARG A 30 45.77 -42.16 16.79
C ARG A 30 46.06 -41.78 15.33
N PRO A 31 47.08 -42.40 14.70
CA PRO A 31 47.73 -41.94 13.47
C PRO A 31 47.16 -42.59 12.20
N PRO A 32 47.62 -42.19 11.00
CA PRO A 32 46.94 -42.43 9.73
C PRO A 32 47.47 -43.68 9.02
N THR A 33 46.59 -44.45 8.38
CA THR A 33 46.95 -45.31 7.23
C THR A 33 45.74 -45.67 6.37
N SER A 34 46.06 -45.83 5.09
CA SER A 34 45.32 -46.49 3.98
C SER A 34 44.12 -45.78 3.34
N VAL A 35 44.45 -45.15 2.21
CA VAL A 35 43.74 -45.10 0.93
C VAL A 35 42.77 -46.27 0.71
N ALA A 36 41.49 -45.95 0.51
CA ALA A 36 40.57 -46.75 -0.32
C ALA A 36 39.57 -45.80 -0.99
N ARG A 37 39.54 -45.83 -2.33
CA ARG A 37 38.50 -45.20 -3.14
C ARG A 37 37.20 -45.97 -2.91
N THR A 38 36.15 -45.28 -2.47
CA THR A 38 34.79 -45.82 -2.55
C THR A 38 33.82 -44.71 -2.85
N ALA A 39 33.00 -44.97 -3.87
CA ALA A 39 32.04 -44.07 -4.46
C ALA A 39 30.87 -43.76 -3.52
N GLY A 40 30.33 -42.54 -3.66
CA GLY A 40 28.94 -42.18 -3.39
C GLY A 40 28.46 -42.33 -1.96
N ASN A 41 28.39 -41.21 -1.23
CA ASN A 41 27.51 -41.11 -0.06
C ASN A 41 26.46 -40.01 -0.32
N PRO A 42 25.16 -40.32 -0.23
CA PRO A 42 24.10 -39.34 -0.39
C PRO A 42 24.12 -38.36 0.79
N SER A 43 24.00 -37.07 0.45
CA SER A 43 23.92 -35.95 1.38
C SER A 43 22.83 -36.21 2.43
N LEU A 44 23.26 -36.33 3.70
CA LEU A 44 22.43 -36.53 4.89
C LEU A 44 21.81 -35.23 5.42
N TYR A 45 21.73 -34.18 4.60
CA TYR A 45 20.99 -32.98 4.94
C TYR A 45 19.58 -33.10 4.35
N PRO A 46 18.51 -33.01 5.17
CA PRO A 46 17.16 -32.92 4.64
C PRO A 46 17.11 -31.74 3.67
N PRO A 47 16.44 -31.88 2.51
CA PRO A 47 16.28 -30.78 1.57
C PRO A 47 15.61 -29.63 2.32
N VAL A 48 16.34 -28.53 2.49
CA VAL A 48 15.77 -27.29 3.00
C VAL A 48 14.73 -26.87 1.99
N ASP A 49 13.46 -26.96 2.38
CA ASP A 49 12.34 -26.66 1.50
C ASP A 49 12.50 -25.22 0.98
N PRO A 50 12.70 -25.00 -0.33
CA PRO A 50 12.88 -23.66 -0.89
C PRO A 50 11.64 -22.78 -0.71
N ILE A 51 10.51 -23.35 -0.27
CA ILE A 51 9.29 -22.64 0.12
C ILE A 51 9.40 -22.10 1.56
N ALA A 52 10.06 -22.81 2.48
CA ALA A 52 10.22 -22.38 3.87
C ALA A 52 11.11 -21.13 4.01
N SER A 53 12.11 -20.95 3.14
CA SER A 53 12.94 -19.73 3.09
C SER A 53 12.24 -18.54 2.42
N ARG A 54 11.06 -18.71 1.80
CA ARG A 54 10.29 -17.64 1.15
C ARG A 54 9.17 -17.09 2.00
N GLN A 55 8.82 -17.78 3.09
CA GLN A 55 7.94 -17.23 4.09
C GLN A 55 8.78 -16.35 5.02
N HIS A 56 9.15 -15.16 4.55
CA HIS A 56 9.49 -14.09 5.47
C HIS A 56 8.21 -13.83 6.27
N HIS A 57 8.11 -14.47 7.44
CA HIS A 57 7.08 -14.17 8.41
C HIS A 57 7.33 -12.75 8.87
N GLU A 58 6.68 -11.83 8.17
CA GLU A 58 6.52 -10.46 8.57
C GLU A 58 6.02 -10.51 10.01
N ARG A 59 6.88 -10.13 10.97
CA ARG A 59 6.46 -10.05 12.37
C ARG A 59 5.28 -9.09 12.39
N ARG A 60 4.09 -9.63 12.66
CA ARG A 60 2.88 -8.82 12.85
C ARG A 60 3.20 -7.77 13.90
N ASN A 61 2.71 -6.55 13.72
CA ASN A 61 2.84 -5.48 14.72
C ASN A 61 2.54 -6.08 16.09
N LEU A 62 3.53 -6.05 16.98
CA LEU A 62 3.39 -6.56 18.33
C LEU A 62 2.49 -5.57 19.06
N LEU A 63 1.21 -5.91 19.18
CA LEU A 63 0.30 -5.20 20.06
C LEU A 63 0.65 -5.59 21.49
N ASP A 64 1.09 -4.62 22.27
CA ASP A 64 1.49 -4.83 23.66
C ASP A 64 0.71 -3.88 24.57
N VAL A 65 0.63 -4.20 25.86
CA VAL A 65 0.06 -3.31 26.88
C VAL A 65 1.17 -2.90 27.80
N CYS A 66 1.44 -1.59 27.85
CA CYS A 66 2.50 -1.01 28.67
C CYS A 66 1.93 -0.01 29.66
N ALA A 67 2.52 0.03 30.85
CA ALA A 67 2.15 1.00 31.87
C ALA A 67 3.39 1.46 32.66
N TYR A 68 3.40 2.74 33.02
CA TYR A 68 4.28 3.23 34.08
C TYR A 68 3.57 3.06 35.42
N ILE A 69 4.17 2.27 36.30
CA ILE A 69 3.66 1.97 37.63
C ILE A 69 4.45 2.82 38.62
N ASP A 70 3.75 3.76 39.26
CA ASP A 70 4.23 4.54 40.38
C ASP A 70 3.37 4.20 41.61
N THR A 71 3.88 3.31 42.45
CA THR A 71 3.13 2.76 43.58
C THR A 71 2.90 3.79 44.68
N ASP A 72 3.64 4.90 44.68
CA ASP A 72 3.41 6.03 45.58
C ASP A 72 2.04 6.69 45.34
N GLN A 73 1.49 6.54 44.12
CA GLN A 73 0.18 7.09 43.73
C GLN A 73 -0.98 6.12 43.95
N ILE A 74 -0.70 4.84 44.20
CA ILE A 74 -1.72 3.82 44.41
C ILE A 74 -2.05 3.79 45.91
N LEU A 75 -3.07 4.56 46.30
CA LEU A 75 -3.45 4.76 47.70
C LEU A 75 -4.12 3.51 48.31
N GLY A 76 -3.34 2.71 49.04
CA GLY A 76 -3.78 1.82 50.14
C GLY A 76 -4.57 0.57 49.74
N GLY A 77 -4.15 -0.59 50.24
CA GLY A 77 -4.85 -1.86 50.08
C GLY A 77 -3.89 -3.05 50.07
N ASP A 78 -4.46 -4.21 49.77
CA ASP A 78 -3.72 -5.44 49.45
C ASP A 78 -4.13 -5.88 48.05
N ILE A 79 -3.17 -6.19 47.17
CA ILE A 79 -3.44 -6.80 45.85
C ILE A 79 -2.98 -8.25 45.93
N LEU A 80 -3.91 -9.19 45.75
CA LEU A 80 -3.66 -10.63 45.84
C LEU A 80 -2.88 -11.06 47.11
N GLY A 81 -3.12 -10.38 48.24
CA GLY A 81 -2.47 -10.67 49.52
C GLY A 81 -1.05 -10.09 49.67
N ILE A 82 -0.57 -9.30 48.71
CA ILE A 82 0.65 -8.49 48.88
C ILE A 82 0.23 -7.11 49.39
N PRO A 83 0.72 -6.70 50.58
CA PRO A 83 0.42 -5.38 51.10
C PRO A 83 1.14 -4.33 50.27
N LEU A 84 0.41 -3.32 49.75
CA LEU A 84 0.99 -2.30 48.86
C LEU A 84 2.16 -1.53 49.47
N ARG A 85 2.29 -1.51 50.81
CA ARG A 85 3.45 -0.95 51.52
C ARG A 85 4.78 -1.60 51.15
N ASP A 86 4.77 -2.88 50.76
CA ASP A 86 5.98 -3.60 50.34
C ASP A 86 6.40 -3.22 48.92
N LEU A 87 5.47 -2.65 48.15
CA LEU A 87 5.68 -2.11 46.82
C LEU A 87 5.99 -0.61 46.85
N ALA A 88 6.03 0.04 48.01
CA ALA A 88 6.21 1.50 48.12
C ALA A 88 7.54 1.97 47.49
N GLY A 89 7.49 3.05 46.74
CA GLY A 89 8.64 3.60 46.01
C GLY A 89 9.04 2.83 44.75
N LEU A 90 8.28 1.81 44.34
CA LEU A 90 8.50 1.11 43.07
C LEU A 90 8.06 2.02 41.91
N LYS A 91 9.03 2.36 41.06
CA LYS A 91 8.85 3.23 39.89
C LYS A 91 9.38 2.52 38.66
N ILE A 92 8.52 1.73 38.04
CA ILE A 92 8.91 0.90 36.90
C ILE A 92 7.95 1.10 35.73
N CYS A 93 8.51 1.13 34.53
CA CYS A 93 7.74 1.08 33.29
C CYS A 93 7.87 -0.33 32.72
N LEU A 94 6.75 -1.03 32.56
CA LEU A 94 6.76 -2.41 32.07
C LEU A 94 5.65 -2.65 31.06
N CYS A 95 5.92 -3.57 30.13
CA CYS A 95 4.95 -4.09 29.17
C CYS A 95 4.69 -5.57 29.44
N LEU A 96 3.50 -6.07 29.06
CA LEU A 96 3.15 -7.48 29.24
C LEU A 96 4.11 -8.41 28.51
N SER A 97 4.58 -8.06 27.31
CA SER A 97 5.52 -8.90 26.56
C SER A 97 6.91 -9.03 27.22
N ALA A 98 7.24 -8.13 28.15
CA ALA A 98 8.50 -8.18 28.90
C ALA A 98 8.43 -9.09 30.13
N LEU A 99 7.26 -9.62 30.50
CA LEU A 99 7.13 -10.59 31.58
C LEU A 99 7.48 -12.01 31.08
N PRO A 100 8.27 -12.80 31.83
CA PRO A 100 8.84 -12.49 33.16
C PRO A 100 10.23 -11.84 33.11
N LEU A 101 10.82 -11.64 31.92
CA LEU A 101 12.20 -11.15 31.74
C LEU A 101 12.50 -9.84 32.50
N GLY A 102 11.50 -8.97 32.66
CA GLY A 102 11.60 -7.72 33.44
C GLY A 102 11.90 -7.93 34.93
N LEU A 103 11.55 -9.08 35.51
CA LEU A 103 11.81 -9.40 36.92
C LEU A 103 13.29 -9.62 37.23
N GLU A 104 14.11 -9.93 36.21
CA GLU A 104 15.54 -10.18 36.40
C GLU A 104 16.35 -8.89 36.42
N VAL A 105 15.86 -7.81 35.82
CA VAL A 105 16.62 -6.58 35.63
C VAL A 105 16.48 -5.63 36.82
N ASP A 106 15.34 -5.65 37.51
CA ASP A 106 15.04 -4.73 38.61
C ASP A 106 15.32 -5.36 39.98
N ALA A 107 16.19 -4.71 40.77
CA ALA A 107 16.59 -5.21 42.09
C ALA A 107 15.44 -5.24 43.11
N GLN A 108 14.47 -4.32 43.03
CA GLN A 108 13.32 -4.31 43.94
C GLN A 108 12.36 -5.46 43.59
N LEU A 109 12.13 -5.70 42.30
CA LEU A 109 11.32 -6.84 41.85
C LEU A 109 11.98 -8.18 42.19
N GLN A 110 13.31 -8.30 42.14
CA GLN A 110 14.00 -9.51 42.61
C GLN A 110 13.77 -9.78 44.10
N VAL A 111 13.78 -8.75 44.96
CA VAL A 111 13.51 -8.90 46.39
C VAL A 111 12.07 -9.38 46.62
N LEU A 112 11.11 -8.78 45.92
CA LEU A 112 9.70 -9.17 45.97
C LEU A 112 9.50 -10.60 45.46
N ARG A 113 10.15 -10.96 44.35
CA ARG A 113 10.16 -12.32 43.79
C ARG A 113 10.67 -13.34 44.81
N ASN A 114 11.78 -13.05 45.48
CA ASN A 114 12.35 -13.96 46.48
C ASN A 114 11.46 -14.11 47.73
N LYS A 115 10.65 -13.09 48.05
CA LYS A 115 9.75 -13.09 49.21
C LYS A 115 8.40 -13.77 48.92
N TYR A 116 7.83 -13.51 47.76
CA TYR A 116 6.45 -13.88 47.41
C TYR A 116 6.33 -14.98 46.35
N GLY A 117 7.43 -15.28 45.64
CA GLY A 117 7.45 -16.19 44.51
C GLY A 117 7.17 -15.47 43.18
N GLU A 118 7.77 -15.99 42.11
CA GLU A 118 7.67 -15.44 40.74
C GLU A 118 6.24 -15.39 40.22
N ALA A 119 5.50 -16.50 40.32
CA ALA A 119 4.13 -16.59 39.83
C ALA A 119 3.18 -15.55 40.47
N LEU A 120 3.38 -15.23 41.75
CA LEU A 120 2.54 -14.23 42.42
C LEU A 120 2.91 -12.81 41.98
N ILE A 121 4.20 -12.50 41.84
CA ILE A 121 4.64 -11.18 41.37
C ILE A 121 4.24 -10.95 39.91
N ASP A 122 4.35 -11.95 39.04
CA ASP A 122 3.87 -11.85 37.66
C ASP A 122 2.37 -11.58 37.59
N ALA A 123 1.55 -12.31 38.35
CA ALA A 123 0.11 -12.09 38.40
C ALA A 123 -0.25 -10.68 38.93
N VAL A 124 0.50 -10.19 39.93
CA VAL A 124 0.31 -8.85 40.47
C VAL A 124 0.70 -7.78 39.45
N LEU A 125 1.83 -7.94 38.74
CA LEU A 125 2.27 -7.00 37.71
C LEU A 125 1.33 -7.02 36.51
N ASP A 126 0.85 -8.17 36.08
CA ASP A 126 -0.17 -8.29 35.02
C ASP A 126 -1.44 -7.52 35.38
N ILE A 127 -1.97 -7.71 36.60
CA ILE A 127 -3.13 -6.94 37.07
C ILE A 127 -2.81 -5.45 37.12
N LEU A 128 -1.66 -5.05 37.65
CA LEU A 128 -1.28 -3.64 37.74
C LEU A 128 -1.16 -3.00 36.35
N ILE A 129 -0.54 -3.68 35.38
CA ILE A 129 -0.42 -3.18 34.00
C ILE A 129 -1.79 -3.02 33.36
N ASN A 130 -2.68 -4.00 33.52
CA ASN A 130 -4.02 -3.95 32.90
C ASN A 130 -4.99 -2.98 33.59
N THR A 131 -4.78 -2.66 34.88
CA THR A 131 -5.69 -1.81 35.67
C THR A 131 -5.17 -0.39 35.93
N CYS A 132 -3.89 -0.12 35.66
CA CYS A 132 -3.31 1.20 35.88
C CYS A 132 -4.02 2.24 34.98
N PRO A 133 -4.42 3.41 35.51
CA PRO A 133 -5.06 4.47 34.72
C PRO A 133 -4.23 4.96 33.54
N ASN A 134 -2.90 4.80 33.61
CA ASN A 134 -1.94 5.22 32.59
C ASN A 134 -1.51 4.08 31.66
N SER A 135 -2.22 2.93 31.68
CA SER A 135 -1.95 1.84 30.75
C SER A 135 -2.30 2.24 29.32
N LYS A 136 -1.49 1.79 28.36
CA LYS A 136 -1.68 2.06 26.94
C LYS A 136 -1.48 0.80 26.12
N HIS A 137 -2.31 0.63 25.11
CA HIS A 137 -2.07 -0.33 24.03
C HIS A 137 -1.05 0.27 23.07
N CYS A 138 0.14 -0.31 23.04
CA CYS A 138 1.25 0.13 22.22
C CYS A 138 1.33 -0.71 20.95
N SER A 139 1.47 -0.05 19.81
CA SER A 139 1.75 -0.67 18.52
C SER A 139 3.08 -0.14 18.02
N TYR A 140 4.05 -1.02 17.86
CA TYR A 140 5.40 -0.64 17.46
C TYR A 140 5.61 -0.88 15.95
N PRO A 141 6.27 0.04 15.24
CA PRO A 141 6.63 -0.18 13.85
C PRO A 141 7.72 -1.27 13.74
N LYS A 142 7.94 -1.77 12.52
CA LYS A 142 9.03 -2.72 12.27
C LYS A 142 10.38 -2.10 12.60
N HIS A 143 11.32 -2.92 13.09
CA HIS A 143 12.66 -2.49 13.51
C HIS A 143 12.66 -1.47 14.67
N ALA A 144 11.58 -1.41 15.43
CA ALA A 144 11.53 -0.70 16.70
C ALA A 144 11.84 -1.65 17.87
N GLN A 145 12.61 -1.15 18.81
CA GLN A 145 12.78 -1.71 20.14
C GLN A 145 11.88 -0.93 21.10
N PRO A 146 10.93 -1.59 21.78
CA PRO A 146 10.06 -0.92 22.73
C PRO A 146 10.87 -0.34 23.88
N GLY A 147 10.54 0.89 24.27
CA GLY A 147 11.21 1.69 25.29
C GLY A 147 10.19 2.36 26.20
N CYS A 148 9.82 1.69 27.28
CA CYS A 148 8.83 2.20 28.23
C CYS A 148 9.47 3.27 29.14
N SER A 149 8.84 4.44 29.23
CA SER A 149 9.26 5.51 30.16
C SER A 149 8.08 6.10 30.94
N ALA A 150 8.37 6.85 32.01
CA ALA A 150 7.35 7.52 32.81
C ALA A 150 6.48 8.52 32.03
N LYS A 151 7.03 9.13 30.97
CA LYS A 151 6.32 10.10 30.14
C LYS A 151 5.60 9.45 28.97
N ASP A 152 6.16 8.36 28.46
CA ASP A 152 5.64 7.63 27.32
C ASP A 152 5.78 6.11 27.51
N PRO A 153 4.71 5.43 27.95
CA PRO A 153 4.69 3.97 28.06
C PRO A 153 4.85 3.25 26.73
N CYS A 154 4.53 3.92 25.60
CA CYS A 154 4.65 3.36 24.25
C CYS A 154 5.84 3.93 23.48
N GLY A 155 6.82 4.51 24.19
CA GLY A 155 8.04 4.98 23.57
C GLY A 155 8.78 3.82 22.89
N PHE A 156 9.54 4.12 21.86
CA PHE A 156 10.38 3.14 21.18
C PHE A 156 11.64 3.80 20.62
N SER A 157 12.63 2.96 20.32
CA SER A 157 13.86 3.37 19.64
C SER A 157 14.09 2.47 18.43
N CYS A 158 14.50 3.05 17.31
CA CYS A 158 14.79 2.27 16.12
C CYS A 158 16.12 1.52 16.23
N GLU A 159 16.13 0.27 15.76
CA GLU A 159 17.35 -0.53 15.64
C GLU A 159 18.29 0.13 14.63
N PRO A 160 19.58 0.34 14.94
CA PRO A 160 20.52 0.85 13.94
C PRO A 160 20.58 -0.10 12.72
N PRO A 161 20.59 0.41 11.47
CA PRO A 161 20.75 1.81 11.05
C PRO A 161 19.43 2.57 10.77
N TYR A 162 18.29 2.08 11.25
CA TYR A 162 17.00 2.76 11.10
C TYR A 162 16.93 4.02 11.96
N VAL A 163 16.18 5.02 11.51
CA VAL A 163 15.91 6.26 12.25
C VAL A 163 14.43 6.54 12.32
N GLU A 164 14.00 7.19 13.39
CA GLU A 164 12.61 7.55 13.60
C GLU A 164 12.21 8.72 12.69
N GLN A 165 11.21 8.52 11.84
CA GLN A 165 10.57 9.58 11.05
C GLN A 165 9.05 9.36 11.04
N GLY A 166 8.30 10.33 11.54
CA GLY A 166 6.83 10.28 11.51
C GLY A 166 6.22 9.15 12.35
N GLY A 167 6.90 8.68 13.40
CA GLY A 167 6.46 7.54 14.20
C GLY A 167 6.76 6.17 13.58
N GLU A 168 7.56 6.11 12.52
CA GLU A 168 8.05 4.87 11.92
C GLU A 168 9.57 4.80 11.93
N CYS A 169 10.12 3.59 11.98
CA CYS A 169 11.55 3.34 11.81
C CYS A 169 11.87 3.16 10.32
N VAL A 170 12.39 4.22 9.71
CA VAL A 170 12.70 4.26 8.28
C VAL A 170 14.19 4.07 8.04
N CYS A 171 14.54 3.55 6.86
CA CYS A 171 15.92 3.44 6.41
C CYS A 171 16.33 4.76 5.73
N PRO A 172 17.11 5.63 6.39
CA PRO A 172 17.39 6.96 5.86
C PRO A 172 18.46 6.90 4.76
N ALA A 173 18.41 7.85 3.82
CA ALA A 173 19.49 8.02 2.86
C ALA A 173 20.84 8.29 3.59
N PRO A 174 21.97 7.73 3.11
CA PRO A 174 22.16 6.99 1.86
C PRO A 174 21.94 5.47 1.97
N TYR A 175 21.40 4.98 3.09
CA TYR A 175 21.04 3.58 3.27
C TYR A 175 19.77 3.25 2.47
N VAL A 176 19.62 1.99 2.07
CA VAL A 176 18.46 1.48 1.33
C VAL A 176 18.00 0.19 1.98
N SER A 177 16.68 0.01 2.13
CA SER A 177 16.12 -1.26 2.61
C SER A 177 16.15 -2.29 1.48
N CYS A 178 16.81 -3.41 1.73
CA CYS A 178 17.03 -4.51 0.81
C CYS A 178 16.67 -5.83 1.48
N ASN A 179 15.65 -6.56 0.98
CA ASN A 179 15.14 -7.78 1.64
C ASN A 179 14.74 -7.61 3.11
N GLY A 180 14.26 -6.42 3.50
CA GLY A 180 13.93 -6.14 4.90
C GLY A 180 15.15 -5.81 5.79
N GLU A 181 16.35 -5.71 5.22
CA GLU A 181 17.54 -5.21 5.92
C GLU A 181 17.93 -3.82 5.39
N CYS A 182 18.05 -2.84 6.29
CA CYS A 182 18.56 -1.52 5.94
C CYS A 182 20.09 -1.54 5.93
N GLY A 183 20.68 -1.18 4.80
CA GLY A 183 22.13 -1.23 4.61
C GLY A 183 22.63 -0.26 3.55
N TYR A 184 23.94 -0.06 3.50
CA TYR A 184 24.58 0.78 2.49
C TYR A 184 24.95 -0.07 1.27
N PHE A 185 24.20 0.09 0.19
CA PHE A 185 24.33 -0.72 -1.03
C PHE A 185 24.71 0.16 -2.25
N PRO A 186 25.98 0.57 -2.38
CA PRO A 186 26.41 1.47 -3.46
C PRO A 186 26.26 0.87 -4.87
N LYS A 187 26.11 -0.46 -4.97
CA LYS A 187 25.87 -1.19 -6.22
C LYS A 187 24.43 -1.67 -6.39
N GLY A 188 23.52 -1.17 -5.54
CA GLY A 188 22.13 -1.61 -5.50
C GLY A 188 21.89 -2.87 -4.68
N CYS A 189 20.63 -3.11 -4.35
CA CYS A 189 20.14 -4.26 -3.59
C CYS A 189 20.12 -5.51 -4.49
N GLY A 190 20.98 -6.49 -4.21
CA GLY A 190 21.23 -7.66 -5.08
C GLY A 190 20.17 -8.77 -5.03
N SER A 191 18.92 -8.46 -4.69
CA SER A 191 17.95 -9.47 -4.28
C SER A 191 16.68 -9.62 -5.12
N ALA A 192 16.60 -8.97 -6.27
CA ALA A 192 16.01 -9.69 -7.37
C ALA A 192 16.96 -10.86 -7.66
N LEU A 193 16.45 -12.10 -7.65
CA LEU A 193 17.09 -13.24 -8.30
C LEU A 193 17.91 -12.74 -9.49
N PRO A 194 19.15 -13.20 -9.73
CA PRO A 194 19.76 -12.98 -11.02
C PRO A 194 18.85 -13.71 -12.03
N ARG A 195 17.84 -13.00 -12.54
CA ARG A 195 17.38 -13.22 -13.90
C ARG A 195 18.69 -13.10 -14.66
N ALA A 196 19.14 -14.21 -15.22
CA ALA A 196 20.20 -14.18 -16.20
C ALA A 196 19.92 -12.94 -17.04
N ILE A 197 20.84 -11.98 -17.00
CA ILE A 197 20.73 -10.74 -17.76
C ILE A 197 20.95 -11.19 -19.21
N ASN A 198 19.96 -11.86 -19.78
CA ASN A 198 19.62 -11.66 -21.16
C ASN A 198 19.34 -10.17 -21.23
N ARG A 199 20.27 -9.47 -21.85
CA ARG A 199 20.34 -8.03 -22.11
C ARG A 199 19.18 -7.59 -23.03
N ARG A 200 17.96 -8.01 -22.69
CA ARG A 200 16.73 -7.93 -23.47
C ARG A 200 15.48 -8.19 -22.60
N SER A 201 15.51 -7.82 -21.31
CA SER A 201 14.27 -7.77 -20.52
C SER A 201 13.52 -6.48 -20.86
N THR A 202 12.76 -6.54 -21.94
CA THR A 202 11.51 -5.81 -22.11
C THR A 202 10.58 -6.19 -20.96
N ASP A 203 10.82 -5.66 -19.75
CA ASP A 203 9.91 -5.78 -18.61
C ASP A 203 8.76 -4.77 -18.79
N SER A 204 8.15 -4.83 -19.97
CA SER A 204 6.91 -4.17 -20.33
C SER A 204 5.79 -5.09 -19.85
N GLY A 205 5.65 -5.20 -18.53
CA GLY A 205 4.50 -5.85 -17.91
C GLY A 205 3.35 -4.86 -17.75
N THR A 206 2.12 -5.37 -17.59
CA THR A 206 0.94 -4.54 -17.30
C THR A 206 1.19 -3.62 -16.10
N ASP A 207 1.81 -4.13 -15.04
CA ASP A 207 2.06 -3.36 -13.81
C ASP A 207 3.01 -2.17 -14.07
N SER A 208 4.11 -2.41 -14.79
CA SER A 208 5.06 -1.36 -15.18
C SER A 208 4.44 -0.29 -16.08
N ALA A 209 3.47 -0.68 -16.93
CA ALA A 209 2.73 0.25 -17.76
C ALA A 209 1.69 1.02 -16.94
N GLN A 210 1.00 0.36 -16.01
CA GLN A 210 -0.06 0.94 -15.18
C GLN A 210 0.49 2.00 -14.22
N VAL A 211 1.72 1.84 -13.71
CA VAL A 211 2.40 2.86 -12.89
C VAL A 211 2.62 4.18 -13.65
N LYS A 212 2.63 4.15 -14.99
CA LYS A 212 2.76 5.36 -15.82
C LYS A 212 1.41 6.05 -16.08
N CYS A 213 0.31 5.37 -15.81
CA CYS A 213 -1.04 5.90 -15.94
C CYS A 213 -1.49 6.55 -14.64
N LYS A 214 -2.45 7.46 -14.72
CA LYS A 214 -3.10 8.00 -13.51
C LYS A 214 -3.94 6.92 -12.82
N PRO A 215 -4.27 7.07 -11.52
CA PRO A 215 -5.04 6.07 -10.78
C PRO A 215 -6.40 5.68 -11.40
N GLN A 216 -6.99 6.57 -12.21
CA GLN A 216 -8.29 6.37 -12.87
C GLN A 216 -8.17 5.95 -14.35
N GLU A 217 -6.96 5.83 -14.88
CA GLU A 217 -6.70 5.43 -16.27
C GLU A 217 -6.31 3.95 -16.32
N SER A 218 -6.66 3.29 -17.41
CA SER A 218 -6.28 1.91 -17.71
C SER A 218 -5.27 1.88 -18.85
N VAL A 219 -4.37 0.91 -18.83
CA VAL A 219 -3.43 0.63 -19.93
C VAL A 219 -4.18 0.00 -21.11
N CYS A 220 -4.34 0.75 -22.19
CA CYS A 220 -4.97 0.29 -23.42
C CYS A 220 -3.94 0.17 -24.56
N GLY A 221 -4.14 -0.78 -25.47
CA GLY A 221 -3.30 -0.91 -26.65
C GLY A 221 -3.50 0.26 -27.63
N VAL A 222 -2.48 0.57 -28.42
CA VAL A 222 -2.61 1.54 -29.52
C VAL A 222 -2.88 0.77 -30.81
N PHE A 223 -4.02 1.03 -31.47
CA PHE A 223 -4.34 0.39 -32.76
C PHE A 223 -3.30 0.76 -33.82
N GLY A 224 -2.72 -0.24 -34.50
CA GLY A 224 -1.63 -0.03 -35.46
C GLY A 224 -0.29 0.40 -34.83
N GLY A 225 -0.21 0.45 -33.50
CA GLY A 225 1.02 0.72 -32.78
C GLY A 225 2.07 -0.39 -32.95
N ARG A 226 3.32 -0.08 -32.57
CA ARG A 226 4.38 -1.09 -32.47
C ARG A 226 4.01 -2.14 -31.41
N ASN A 227 4.65 -3.31 -31.45
CA ASN A 227 4.54 -4.29 -30.37
C ASN A 227 4.76 -3.58 -29.02
N HIS A 228 3.84 -3.79 -28.07
CA HIS A 228 3.87 -3.17 -26.74
C HIS A 228 3.60 -1.65 -26.69
N ALA A 229 3.10 -1.03 -27.77
CA ALA A 229 2.59 0.33 -27.72
C ALA A 229 1.29 0.36 -26.91
N PHE A 230 1.25 1.22 -25.90
CA PHE A 230 0.10 1.43 -25.05
C PHE A 230 -0.13 2.92 -24.81
N GLU A 231 -1.36 3.25 -24.44
CA GLU A 231 -1.78 4.55 -23.97
C GLU A 231 -2.63 4.41 -22.70
N CYS A 232 -2.70 5.47 -21.91
CA CYS A 232 -3.47 5.50 -20.67
C CYS A 232 -4.82 6.15 -20.95
N ILE A 233 -5.91 5.38 -20.82
CA ILE A 233 -7.27 5.83 -21.12
C ILE A 233 -8.15 5.65 -19.89
N ASP A 234 -8.88 6.70 -19.51
CA ASP A 234 -9.97 6.59 -18.54
C ASP A 234 -11.19 5.96 -19.21
N THR A 235 -11.35 4.66 -19.03
CA THR A 235 -12.44 3.86 -19.61
C THR A 235 -13.81 4.15 -18.98
N ALA A 236 -13.86 4.94 -17.91
CA ALA A 236 -15.12 5.35 -17.29
C ALA A 236 -15.75 6.58 -17.98
N SER A 237 -14.97 7.34 -18.74
CA SER A 237 -15.40 8.62 -19.34
C SER A 237 -15.03 8.78 -20.83
N ASN A 238 -14.13 7.95 -21.36
CA ASN A 238 -13.73 8.02 -22.76
C ASN A 238 -14.79 7.43 -23.70
N LEU A 239 -15.16 8.18 -24.75
CA LEU A 239 -16.18 7.79 -25.72
C LEU A 239 -15.79 6.55 -26.54
N GLU A 240 -14.53 6.45 -26.94
CA GLU A 240 -14.00 5.42 -27.86
C GLU A 240 -13.65 4.12 -27.14
N SER A 241 -13.53 4.15 -25.82
CA SER A 241 -13.12 3.03 -24.96
C SER A 241 -13.96 3.00 -23.69
N CYS A 242 -15.27 3.09 -23.87
CA CYS A 242 -16.19 3.11 -22.75
C CYS A 242 -16.36 1.70 -22.18
N GLY A 243 -16.17 1.55 -20.86
CA GLY A 243 -16.33 0.28 -20.14
C GLY A 243 -15.14 -0.69 -20.25
N GLY A 244 -14.13 -0.35 -21.05
CA GLY A 244 -12.94 -1.17 -21.27
C GLY A 244 -12.07 -0.59 -22.38
N CYS A 245 -10.91 -1.18 -22.62
CA CYS A 245 -10.07 -0.74 -23.73
C CYS A 245 -10.63 -1.24 -25.07
N MET A 246 -10.76 -0.37 -26.07
CA MET A 246 -11.14 -0.79 -27.43
C MET A 246 -10.06 -1.67 -28.07
N SER A 247 -8.79 -1.34 -27.84
CA SER A 247 -7.66 -2.22 -28.14
C SER A 247 -7.11 -2.80 -26.83
N PRO A 248 -7.12 -4.14 -26.66
CA PRO A 248 -6.74 -4.75 -25.40
C PRO A 248 -5.30 -4.42 -25.03
N ASN A 249 -5.03 -4.42 -23.72
CA ASN A 249 -3.71 -4.21 -23.18
C ASN A 249 -2.67 -5.17 -23.85
N PRO A 250 -1.58 -4.65 -24.43
CA PRO A 250 -0.61 -5.48 -25.17
C PRO A 250 0.28 -6.37 -24.29
N PHE A 251 0.11 -6.31 -22.97
CA PHE A 251 0.89 -7.02 -21.97
C PHE A 251 0.16 -8.21 -21.33
N VAL A 252 -1.16 -8.32 -21.54
CA VAL A 252 -1.92 -9.48 -21.09
C VAL A 252 -1.96 -10.55 -22.19
N PRO A 253 -1.93 -11.84 -21.83
CA PRO A 253 -2.14 -12.90 -22.82
C PRO A 253 -3.52 -12.72 -23.45
N TYR A 254 -3.63 -13.00 -24.76
CA TYR A 254 -4.85 -12.85 -25.57
C TYR A 254 -6.13 -13.51 -24.99
N ASN A 255 -5.94 -14.44 -24.06
CA ASN A 255 -7.02 -15.21 -23.43
C ASN A 255 -7.47 -14.61 -22.08
N ALA A 256 -6.89 -13.50 -21.62
CA ALA A 256 -7.35 -12.80 -20.44
C ALA A 256 -8.66 -12.07 -20.78
N SER A 257 -9.75 -12.46 -20.11
CA SER A 257 -11.10 -11.91 -20.29
C SER A 257 -11.22 -10.49 -19.71
N ALA A 258 -10.44 -9.54 -20.21
CA ALA A 258 -10.70 -8.13 -19.95
C ALA A 258 -11.97 -7.70 -20.72
N PRO A 259 -12.88 -6.93 -20.11
CA PRO A 259 -14.02 -6.37 -20.82
C PRO A 259 -13.51 -5.52 -21.98
N LEU A 260 -14.01 -5.81 -23.19
CA LEU A 260 -13.71 -5.01 -24.37
C LEU A 260 -14.48 -3.70 -24.28
N GLY A 261 -13.77 -2.60 -24.51
CA GLY A 261 -14.38 -1.29 -24.62
C GLY A 261 -15.32 -1.20 -25.81
N ARG A 262 -16.29 -0.30 -25.71
CA ARG A 262 -17.16 0.08 -26.83
C ARG A 262 -16.95 1.55 -27.17
N ASP A 263 -16.89 1.83 -28.46
CA ASP A 263 -16.99 3.19 -28.99
C ASP A 263 -18.46 3.63 -29.03
N CYS A 264 -18.81 4.57 -28.15
CA CYS A 264 -20.16 5.11 -28.05
C CYS A 264 -20.56 5.96 -29.27
N THR A 265 -19.61 6.47 -30.07
CA THR A 265 -19.91 7.27 -31.27
C THR A 265 -20.50 6.43 -32.39
N THR A 266 -20.37 5.09 -32.31
CA THR A 266 -20.98 4.13 -33.25
C THR A 266 -22.45 3.83 -33.00
N VAL A 267 -23.08 4.46 -31.99
CA VAL A 267 -24.51 4.25 -31.73
C VAL A 267 -25.34 4.82 -32.88
N GLU A 268 -25.99 3.93 -33.63
CA GLU A 268 -26.79 4.31 -34.78
C GLU A 268 -27.95 5.23 -34.40
N GLY A 269 -28.13 6.29 -35.19
CA GLY A 269 -29.19 7.28 -34.98
C GLY A 269 -28.98 8.23 -33.81
N ALA A 270 -27.84 8.15 -33.09
CA ALA A 270 -27.52 9.11 -32.03
C ALA A 270 -26.92 10.40 -32.61
N ASP A 271 -27.41 11.54 -32.11
CA ASP A 271 -26.82 12.86 -32.37
C ASP A 271 -25.77 13.23 -31.32
N SER A 272 -25.98 12.79 -30.07
CA SER A 272 -25.06 13.04 -28.97
C SER A 272 -25.03 11.85 -28.02
N VAL A 273 -23.81 11.45 -27.65
CA VAL A 273 -23.52 10.33 -26.76
C VAL A 273 -22.53 10.76 -25.68
N ALA A 274 -22.51 10.04 -24.57
CA ALA A 274 -21.54 10.18 -23.50
C ALA A 274 -21.11 8.81 -22.97
N CYS A 275 -19.87 8.69 -22.51
CA CYS A 275 -19.48 7.58 -21.64
C CYS A 275 -19.64 8.03 -20.18
N ALA A 276 -20.45 7.33 -19.41
CA ALA A 276 -20.67 7.64 -18.00
C ALA A 276 -20.50 6.36 -17.17
N SER A 277 -19.51 6.37 -16.28
CA SER A 277 -19.19 5.23 -15.41
C SER A 277 -18.97 3.93 -16.19
N GLY A 278 -18.35 4.04 -17.38
CA GLY A 278 -18.05 2.90 -18.25
C GLY A 278 -19.25 2.36 -19.01
N THR A 279 -20.35 3.11 -19.09
CA THR A 279 -21.54 2.75 -19.89
C THR A 279 -21.83 3.84 -20.92
N CYS A 280 -22.15 3.44 -22.16
CA CYS A 280 -22.57 4.38 -23.20
C CYS A 280 -23.99 4.87 -22.93
N VAL A 281 -24.15 6.19 -22.83
CA VAL A 281 -25.44 6.85 -22.59
C VAL A 281 -25.73 7.79 -23.75
N VAL A 282 -26.88 7.61 -24.40
CA VAL A 282 -27.36 8.50 -25.45
C VAL A 282 -27.98 9.74 -24.81
N LYS A 283 -27.54 10.93 -25.25
CA LYS A 283 -28.06 12.23 -24.80
C LYS A 283 -29.12 12.78 -25.75
N SER A 284 -28.99 12.55 -27.05
CA SER A 284 -29.97 12.91 -28.06
C SER A 284 -29.89 12.01 -29.28
N CYS A 285 -31.02 11.85 -29.98
CA CYS A 285 -31.12 11.09 -31.22
C CYS A 285 -31.39 12.02 -32.41
N ALA A 286 -30.96 11.60 -33.59
CA ALA A 286 -31.23 12.22 -34.87
C ALA A 286 -32.73 12.30 -35.16
N SER A 287 -33.11 13.18 -36.09
CA SER A 287 -34.50 13.31 -36.53
C SER A 287 -35.06 11.98 -37.04
N GLY A 288 -36.26 11.60 -36.58
CA GLY A 288 -36.88 10.30 -36.87
C GLY A 288 -36.45 9.16 -35.94
N TRP A 289 -35.74 9.46 -34.85
CA TRP A 289 -35.30 8.50 -33.84
C TRP A 289 -35.67 8.96 -32.43
N THR A 290 -35.81 8.01 -31.50
CA THR A 290 -36.06 8.26 -30.08
C THR A 290 -35.12 7.43 -29.20
N ILE A 291 -34.78 7.93 -28.02
CA ILE A 291 -33.91 7.23 -27.06
C ILE A 291 -34.65 5.97 -26.57
N SER A 292 -33.94 4.83 -26.54
CA SER A 292 -34.45 3.56 -26.05
C SER A 292 -34.77 3.60 -24.55
N GLY A 293 -35.58 2.66 -24.06
CA GLY A 293 -35.95 2.61 -22.64
C GLY A 293 -34.76 2.46 -21.67
N MET A 294 -33.63 1.90 -22.13
CA MET A 294 -32.41 1.78 -21.33
C MET A 294 -31.46 2.98 -21.48
N GLY A 295 -31.72 3.90 -22.42
CA GLY A 295 -30.87 5.06 -22.65
C GLY A 295 -29.56 4.79 -23.39
N GLU A 296 -29.36 3.58 -23.92
CA GLU A 296 -28.10 3.14 -24.54
C GLU A 296 -28.14 3.11 -26.08
N ALA A 297 -29.31 3.36 -26.67
CA ALA A 297 -29.51 3.30 -28.12
C ALA A 297 -30.57 4.30 -28.57
N CYS A 298 -30.52 4.67 -29.85
CA CYS A 298 -31.64 5.30 -30.53
C CYS A 298 -32.41 4.23 -31.31
N VAL A 299 -33.73 4.32 -31.30
CA VAL A 299 -34.62 3.47 -32.10
C VAL A 299 -35.45 4.35 -33.04
N PRO A 300 -35.72 3.94 -34.28
CA PRO A 300 -36.55 4.73 -35.19
C PRO A 300 -37.90 5.01 -34.54
N THR A 301 -38.37 6.25 -34.60
CA THR A 301 -39.74 6.55 -34.23
C THR A 301 -40.63 5.82 -35.21
N THR A 302 -41.38 4.82 -34.75
CA THR A 302 -42.47 4.24 -35.53
C THR A 302 -43.54 5.30 -35.65
N GLU A 303 -43.36 6.24 -36.59
CA GLU A 303 -44.45 7.04 -37.07
C GLU A 303 -45.47 6.04 -37.63
N HIS A 304 -46.54 5.87 -36.87
CA HIS A 304 -47.74 5.21 -37.32
C HIS A 304 -48.12 5.82 -38.67
N THR A 305 -47.81 5.10 -39.75
CA THR A 305 -48.56 5.17 -40.99
C THR A 305 -49.96 4.63 -40.67
N THR A 306 -50.81 5.44 -40.03
CA THR A 306 -52.29 5.48 -40.13
C THR A 306 -52.91 6.39 -39.05
N SER A 307 -52.84 7.70 -39.26
CA SER A 307 -54.04 8.53 -39.22
C SER A 307 -54.19 9.07 -40.65
N GLY A 308 -54.71 8.28 -41.58
CA GLY A 308 -56.14 8.02 -41.58
C GLY A 308 -56.85 9.31 -41.95
N LEU A 309 -56.82 9.63 -43.24
CA LEU A 309 -57.64 10.64 -43.87
C LEU A 309 -59.10 10.48 -43.45
N THR A 310 -59.58 11.34 -42.56
CA THR A 310 -60.97 11.83 -42.58
C THR A 310 -60.93 13.34 -42.39
N MET A 311 -60.35 14.05 -43.37
CA MET A 311 -60.82 15.41 -43.61
C MET A 311 -62.22 15.28 -44.22
N ASN A 312 -63.24 15.34 -43.36
CA ASN A 312 -64.61 15.62 -43.76
C ASN A 312 -64.63 16.94 -44.54
N ALA A 313 -65.41 16.96 -45.63
CA ALA A 313 -65.53 18.06 -46.58
C ALA A 313 -66.16 19.36 -46.02
N ASP A 314 -66.41 19.46 -44.71
CA ASP A 314 -67.09 20.62 -44.11
C ASP A 314 -66.17 21.66 -43.48
N SER A 315 -64.85 21.43 -43.41
CA SER A 315 -63.90 22.37 -42.77
C SER A 315 -63.24 23.37 -43.73
N LEU A 316 -63.53 23.31 -45.04
CA LEU A 316 -63.03 24.27 -46.04
C LEU A 316 -63.82 25.59 -46.09
N TYR A 317 -64.87 25.77 -45.28
CA TYR A 317 -65.67 27.00 -45.26
C TYR A 317 -65.21 28.05 -44.21
N SER A 318 -64.30 27.73 -43.30
CA SER A 318 -63.96 28.62 -42.16
C SER A 318 -62.63 29.36 -42.28
N ILE A 319 -61.75 28.99 -43.22
CA ILE A 319 -60.38 29.53 -43.29
C ILE A 319 -60.26 30.76 -44.23
N ASN A 320 -61.30 31.03 -45.05
CA ASN A 320 -61.26 32.14 -46.01
C ASN A 320 -61.72 33.51 -45.47
N ARG A 321 -61.85 33.70 -44.14
CA ARG A 321 -62.32 34.98 -43.54
C ARG A 321 -61.35 35.71 -42.61
N GLN A 322 -60.16 35.18 -42.33
CA GLN A 322 -59.17 35.90 -41.50
C GLN A 322 -57.91 36.35 -42.25
N ARG A 323 -57.93 36.28 -43.58
CA ARG A 323 -56.87 36.81 -44.46
C ARG A 323 -56.97 38.33 -44.73
N SER A 324 -57.51 39.11 -43.79
CA SER A 324 -57.73 40.57 -44.00
C SER A 324 -57.32 41.50 -42.86
N ARG A 325 -56.68 41.02 -41.78
CA ARG A 325 -56.13 41.92 -40.75
C ARG A 325 -54.85 41.39 -40.13
N ARG A 326 -53.71 41.66 -40.78
CA ARG A 326 -52.39 41.98 -40.19
C ARG A 326 -51.38 42.10 -41.32
N ALA A 327 -51.56 43.16 -42.11
CA ALA A 327 -50.42 43.86 -42.70
C ALA A 327 -49.81 44.76 -41.60
N LEU A 328 -48.53 45.08 -41.77
CA LEU A 328 -47.67 45.96 -40.96
C LEU A 328 -46.92 45.29 -39.80
N SER A 329 -45.75 44.73 -40.14
CA SER A 329 -44.53 44.89 -39.33
C SER A 329 -43.32 44.93 -40.27
N PRO A 330 -42.33 45.83 -40.07
CA PRO A 330 -41.22 46.05 -41.01
C PRO A 330 -40.09 45.01 -40.85
N PRO A 331 -39.21 44.88 -41.86
CA PRO A 331 -38.05 43.99 -41.80
C PRO A 331 -36.94 44.58 -40.91
N VAL A 332 -36.39 43.76 -40.03
CA VAL A 332 -35.16 44.07 -39.28
C VAL A 332 -33.96 43.57 -40.08
N LEU A 333 -33.09 44.50 -40.45
CA LEU A 333 -31.81 44.28 -41.13
C LEU A 333 -30.76 43.68 -40.16
N PRO A 334 -29.76 42.94 -40.67
CA PRO A 334 -28.66 42.41 -39.86
C PRO A 334 -27.60 43.50 -39.61
N SER A 335 -27.16 43.64 -38.37
CA SER A 335 -26.02 44.49 -37.99
C SER A 335 -24.71 43.70 -38.07
N GLU A 336 -23.81 44.21 -38.91
CA GLU A 336 -22.40 43.87 -39.03
C GLU A 336 -21.57 44.34 -37.81
N ALA A 337 -20.38 43.74 -37.70
CA ALA A 337 -19.11 44.29 -37.22
C ALA A 337 -18.65 44.05 -35.76
N GLN A 338 -17.56 43.26 -35.65
CA GLN A 338 -16.28 43.46 -34.91
C GLN A 338 -15.65 42.06 -34.82
N LYS A 339 -14.60 41.63 -35.54
CA LYS A 339 -13.31 42.18 -35.97
C LYS A 339 -12.47 42.71 -34.80
N ASP A 340 -11.79 41.80 -34.12
CA ASP A 340 -10.52 42.07 -33.44
C ASP A 340 -9.48 41.04 -33.89
N ASP A 341 -8.46 41.60 -34.52
CA ASP A 341 -7.18 41.02 -34.91
C ASP A 341 -6.34 40.68 -33.67
N GLU A 342 -5.80 39.46 -33.56
CA GLU A 342 -4.46 39.33 -32.98
C GLU A 342 -3.70 38.17 -33.64
N SER A 343 -2.69 38.56 -34.39
CA SER A 343 -1.77 37.74 -35.16
C SER A 343 -0.41 37.74 -34.45
N GLY A 344 0.21 36.56 -34.30
CA GLY A 344 1.55 36.39 -33.74
C GLY A 344 2.11 34.99 -33.98
N PRO A 345 3.43 34.80 -34.15
CA PRO A 345 3.95 34.24 -35.39
C PRO A 345 4.28 32.74 -35.37
N ARG A 346 4.05 32.15 -36.53
CA ARG A 346 4.59 30.88 -37.04
C ARG A 346 6.12 31.00 -37.12
N LYS A 347 6.86 30.11 -36.47
CA LYS A 347 8.25 29.82 -36.83
C LYS A 347 8.28 28.61 -37.74
N GLU A 348 8.55 28.89 -39.00
CA GLU A 348 9.07 27.92 -39.97
C GLU A 348 10.48 27.52 -39.53
N GLY A 349 10.71 26.21 -39.47
CA GLY A 349 11.99 25.58 -39.22
C GLY A 349 12.17 24.48 -40.26
N GLU A 350 12.82 24.87 -41.35
CA GLU A 350 13.31 24.07 -42.45
C GLU A 350 14.18 22.86 -41.99
N HIS A 351 13.90 21.72 -42.62
CA HIS A 351 14.83 21.01 -43.49
C HIS A 351 16.14 20.44 -42.89
N ALA A 352 16.23 19.11 -42.85
CA ALA A 352 17.39 18.39 -43.37
C ALA A 352 17.05 16.90 -43.56
N ASP A 353 16.98 16.51 -44.82
CA ASP A 353 17.16 15.14 -45.28
C ASP A 353 18.52 14.59 -44.83
N TYR A 354 18.57 13.34 -44.39
CA TYR A 354 19.82 12.57 -44.41
C TYR A 354 19.54 11.11 -44.79
N TYR A 355 19.58 10.86 -46.11
CA TYR A 355 19.88 9.54 -46.65
C TYR A 355 21.34 9.21 -46.38
N GLY A 356 21.59 8.06 -45.76
CA GLY A 356 22.94 7.58 -45.46
C GLY A 356 22.97 6.06 -45.38
N SER A 357 23.01 5.44 -46.54
CA SER A 357 23.34 4.03 -46.76
C SER A 357 24.78 3.70 -46.34
N ALA A 358 25.02 2.42 -46.06
CA ALA A 358 26.25 1.66 -46.37
C ALA A 358 27.29 1.33 -45.26
N PHE A 359 27.46 0.00 -45.08
CA PHE A 359 28.71 -0.78 -45.13
C PHE A 359 29.58 -1.06 -43.85
N TYR A 360 29.67 -2.38 -43.58
CA TYR A 360 30.85 -3.23 -43.26
C TYR A 360 31.57 -3.25 -41.88
N ARG A 361 31.77 -4.50 -41.40
CA ARG A 361 32.87 -5.08 -40.56
C ARG A 361 33.04 -4.53 -39.14
N ASN A 362 33.31 -5.31 -38.09
CA ASN A 362 33.83 -6.66 -37.89
C ASN A 362 33.08 -7.35 -36.74
#